data_AF-A0A3S4HML3-F1
#
_entry.id   AF-A0A3S4HML3-F1
#
_cell.length_a   1.000
_cell.length_b   1.000
_cell.length_c   1.000
_cell.angle_alpha   90.00
_cell.angle_beta   90.00
_cell.angle_gamma   90.00
#
_symmetry.space_group_name_H-M   'P 1'
#
loop_
_entity.id
_entity.type
_entity.pdbx_description
1 polymer ?
#
loop_
_entity_poly.entity_id
_entity_poly.type
_entity_poly.pdbx_seq_one_letter_code
_entity_poly.pdbx_strand_id
1 'polypeptide(L)'
;MARQVGHRPAGAGPRARAEPAQAEEKPAPLEAPRSLALPLKVRVGELSLASLTLEPAHVSLYRLQAGYDYDGARHRLKLQRLDTPWGGVNAGLELAAASPFPLSGQLAAQGELEQVAVKARLKLAGDLLKPAFSGQMDGKGVSVELSGALRRSTPIPSTGWRGWMPASATSIRSP
;
A
#
# COMPACT_ATOMS: atom_id res chain seq x y z
N MET A 1 32.04 -63.13 43.36
CA MET A 1 32.08 -63.14 41.88
C MET A 1 30.84 -62.43 41.38
N ALA A 2 30.94 -61.16 40.98
CA ALA A 2 29.81 -60.35 40.51
C ALA A 2 29.83 -60.30 38.98
N ARG A 3 28.75 -60.77 38.34
CA ARG A 3 28.55 -60.70 36.90
C ARG A 3 27.87 -59.38 36.55
N GLN A 4 28.53 -58.63 35.68
CA GLN A 4 28.11 -57.38 35.08
C GLN A 4 27.07 -57.67 33.99
N VAL A 5 25.87 -57.13 34.12
CA VAL A 5 24.85 -57.10 33.05
C VAL A 5 24.42 -55.65 32.90
N GLY A 6 24.66 -55.10 31.71
CA GLY A 6 24.37 -53.71 31.39
C GLY A 6 22.89 -53.45 31.16
N HIS A 7 22.47 -52.23 31.49
CA HIS A 7 21.27 -51.63 30.91
C HIS A 7 21.57 -50.15 30.59
N ARG A 8 21.43 -49.83 29.30
CA ARG A 8 21.49 -48.48 28.73
C ARG A 8 20.33 -47.62 29.27
N PRO A 9 20.55 -46.34 29.60
CA PRO A 9 19.47 -45.41 29.86
C PRO A 9 19.04 -44.64 28.60
N ALA A 10 17.93 -43.94 28.78
CA ALA A 10 17.44 -42.78 28.03
C ALA A 10 16.49 -43.05 26.85
N GLY A 11 15.20 -42.92 27.16
CA GLY A 11 14.15 -42.62 26.18
C GLY A 11 14.44 -41.31 25.47
N ALA A 12 14.35 -41.34 24.15
CA ALA A 12 14.47 -40.17 23.29
C ALA A 12 13.14 -39.40 23.32
N GLY A 13 13.15 -38.22 23.95
CA GLY A 13 12.10 -37.22 23.74
C GLY A 13 12.15 -36.67 22.30
N PRO A 14 11.02 -36.20 21.74
CA PRO A 14 10.99 -35.70 20.38
C PRO A 14 11.88 -34.47 20.24
N ARG A 15 12.82 -34.52 19.28
CA ARG A 15 13.60 -33.35 18.88
C ARG A 15 12.64 -32.34 18.29
N ALA A 16 12.36 -31.26 19.03
CA ALA A 16 11.76 -30.06 18.47
C ALA A 16 12.65 -29.60 17.30
N ARG A 17 12.15 -29.78 16.08
CA ARG A 17 12.73 -29.19 14.90
C ARG A 17 12.45 -27.69 15.01
N ALA A 18 13.47 -26.90 15.30
CA ALA A 18 13.40 -25.46 15.10
C ALA A 18 13.14 -25.24 13.60
N GLU A 19 11.92 -24.86 13.25
CA GLU A 19 11.66 -24.19 11.98
C GLU A 19 12.53 -22.93 11.96
N PRO A 20 13.38 -22.73 10.93
CA PRO A 20 14.12 -21.50 10.82
C PRO A 20 13.11 -20.37 10.70
N ALA A 21 13.12 -19.46 11.67
CA ALA A 21 12.41 -18.20 11.61
C ALA A 21 12.73 -17.56 10.25
N GLN A 22 11.71 -17.45 9.39
CA GLN A 22 11.81 -16.74 8.14
C GLN A 22 12.24 -15.31 8.48
N ALA A 23 13.48 -14.98 8.16
CA ALA A 23 13.94 -13.60 8.21
C ALA A 23 13.03 -12.84 7.22
N GLU A 24 12.13 -12.01 7.76
CA GLU A 24 11.32 -11.11 6.95
C GLU A 24 12.29 -10.22 6.17
N GLU A 25 12.47 -10.54 4.89
CA GLU A 25 13.27 -9.73 3.98
C GLU A 25 12.62 -8.34 3.92
N LYS A 26 13.34 -7.35 4.45
CA LYS A 26 12.91 -5.95 4.36
C LYS A 26 12.71 -5.61 2.89
N PRO A 27 11.53 -5.10 2.49
CA PRO A 27 11.31 -4.70 1.11
C PRO A 27 12.36 -3.67 0.72
N ALA A 28 13.11 -3.95 -0.34
CA ALA A 28 14.00 -2.96 -0.93
C ALA A 28 13.22 -1.68 -1.27
N PRO A 29 13.84 -0.49 -1.20
CA PRO A 29 13.16 0.75 -1.54
C PRO A 29 12.56 0.66 -2.95
N LEU A 30 11.26 0.93 -3.10
CA LEU A 30 10.61 0.94 -4.40
C LEU A 30 11.25 2.02 -5.30
N GLU A 31 12.07 1.63 -6.27
CA GLU A 31 12.61 2.55 -7.27
C GLU A 31 11.52 3.03 -8.24
N ALA A 32 11.70 4.21 -8.83
CA ALA A 32 10.77 4.67 -9.86
C ALA A 32 10.94 3.84 -11.15
N PRO A 33 9.85 3.41 -11.80
CA PRO A 33 9.95 2.76 -13.09
C PRO A 33 10.55 3.71 -14.12
N ARG A 34 11.32 3.18 -15.07
CA ARG A 34 11.89 3.98 -16.18
C ARG A 34 10.82 4.36 -17.21
N SER A 35 9.80 3.52 -17.38
CA SER A 35 8.69 3.71 -18.32
C SER A 35 7.46 2.95 -17.82
N LEU A 36 6.26 3.45 -18.16
CA LEU A 36 5.00 2.72 -18.00
C LEU A 36 4.47 2.20 -19.35
N ALA A 37 5.27 2.32 -20.41
CA ALA A 37 4.83 1.95 -21.74
C ALA A 37 4.59 0.43 -21.81
N LEU A 38 3.38 0.05 -22.22
CA LEU A 38 3.05 -1.34 -22.52
C LEU A 38 3.52 -1.69 -23.94
N PRO A 39 3.93 -2.95 -24.20
CA PRO A 39 4.39 -3.39 -25.52
C PRO A 39 3.28 -3.40 -26.59
N LEU A 40 2.02 -3.28 -26.17
CA LEU A 40 0.85 -3.27 -27.03
C LEU A 40 -0.16 -2.23 -26.55
N LYS A 41 -1.00 -1.76 -27.47
CA LYS A 41 -2.15 -0.90 -27.14
C LYS A 41 -3.23 -1.74 -26.47
N VAL A 42 -3.81 -1.23 -25.38
CA VAL A 42 -4.81 -1.95 -24.60
C VAL A 42 -6.11 -1.17 -24.62
N ARG A 43 -7.23 -1.86 -24.80
CA ARG A 43 -8.56 -1.28 -24.60
C ARG A 43 -9.44 -2.27 -23.87
N VAL A 44 -9.96 -1.83 -22.74
CA VAL A 44 -10.99 -2.51 -21.95
C VAL A 44 -12.23 -1.64 -22.03
N GLY A 45 -13.23 -2.11 -22.79
CA GLY A 45 -14.48 -1.37 -22.97
C GLY A 45 -15.22 -1.19 -21.65
N GLU A 46 -15.41 -2.29 -20.93
CA GLU A 46 -16.03 -2.32 -19.61
C GLU A 46 -15.31 -3.34 -18.71
N LEU A 47 -15.03 -2.92 -17.49
CA LEU A 47 -14.64 -3.73 -16.35
C LEU A 47 -15.74 -3.58 -15.30
N SER A 48 -16.40 -4.70 -14.98
CA SER A 48 -17.48 -4.74 -14.00
C SER A 48 -17.12 -5.62 -12.82
N LEU A 49 -17.30 -5.11 -11.61
CA LEU A 49 -17.08 -5.85 -10.37
C LEU A 49 -18.25 -5.63 -9.40
N ALA A 50 -18.85 -6.74 -8.96
CA ALA A 50 -20.02 -6.70 -8.09
C ALA A 50 -19.70 -6.15 -6.69
N SER A 51 -18.63 -6.64 -6.08
CA SER A 51 -18.18 -6.25 -4.74
C SER A 51 -16.67 -6.40 -4.60
N LEU A 52 -16.04 -5.49 -3.86
CA LEU A 52 -14.65 -5.56 -3.44
C LEU A 52 -14.51 -5.02 -2.02
N THR A 53 -13.91 -5.80 -1.13
CA THR A 53 -13.56 -5.35 0.22
C THR A 53 -12.06 -5.06 0.29
N LEU A 54 -11.72 -3.85 0.69
CA LEU A 54 -10.34 -3.40 0.83
C LEU A 54 -9.86 -3.59 2.28
N GLU A 55 -8.89 -4.48 2.45
CA GLU A 55 -8.21 -4.72 3.71
C GLU A 55 -6.89 -3.90 3.79
N PRO A 56 -6.46 -3.44 4.98
CA PRO A 56 -7.09 -3.63 6.29
C PRO A 56 -8.15 -2.57 6.64
N ALA A 57 -8.50 -1.69 5.71
CA ALA A 57 -9.40 -0.57 5.96
C ALA A 57 -10.87 -0.97 6.12
N HIS A 58 -11.23 -2.23 5.83
CA HIS A 58 -12.59 -2.77 5.85
C HIS A 58 -13.57 -1.92 5.01
N VAL A 59 -13.10 -1.36 3.90
CA VAL A 59 -13.91 -0.53 3.00
C VAL A 59 -14.56 -1.42 1.95
N SER A 60 -15.90 -1.44 1.91
CA SER A 60 -16.64 -2.19 0.90
C SER A 60 -17.03 -1.30 -0.29
N LEU A 61 -16.75 -1.80 -1.48
CA LEU A 61 -16.98 -1.17 -2.77
C LEU A 61 -17.93 -2.03 -3.57
N TYR A 62 -18.93 -1.44 -4.22
CA TYR A 62 -19.98 -2.16 -4.93
C TYR A 62 -20.22 -1.61 -6.33
N ARG A 63 -20.72 -2.48 -7.23
CA ARG A 63 -21.18 -2.09 -8.59
C ARG A 63 -20.16 -1.22 -9.32
N LEU A 64 -18.89 -1.59 -9.26
CA LEU A 64 -17.84 -0.92 -9.98
C LEU A 64 -18.04 -1.16 -11.48
N GLN A 65 -18.05 -0.08 -12.24
CA GLN A 65 -18.04 -0.06 -13.70
C GLN A 65 -16.97 0.93 -14.15
N ALA A 66 -15.96 0.42 -14.85
CA ALA A 66 -14.86 1.22 -15.37
C ALA A 66 -14.51 0.86 -16.81
N GLY A 67 -13.86 1.77 -17.52
CA GLY A 67 -13.23 1.51 -18.81
C GLY A 67 -11.77 1.96 -18.77
N TYR A 68 -10.91 1.27 -19.51
CA TYR A 68 -9.50 1.57 -19.57
C TYR A 68 -8.98 1.55 -21.00
N ASP A 69 -8.13 2.50 -21.35
CA ASP A 69 -7.53 2.61 -22.67
C ASP A 69 -6.08 3.07 -22.57
N TYR A 70 -5.21 2.45 -23.36
CA TYR A 70 -3.82 2.81 -23.51
C TYR A 70 -3.47 2.86 -25.01
N ASP A 71 -3.08 4.04 -25.48
CA ASP A 71 -2.84 4.31 -26.90
C ASP A 71 -1.37 4.16 -27.34
N GLY A 72 -0.47 3.79 -26.44
CA GLY A 72 0.98 3.77 -26.66
C GLY A 72 1.72 4.95 -26.02
N ALA A 73 1.00 5.97 -25.53
CA ALA A 73 1.60 7.12 -24.87
C ALA A 73 0.89 7.51 -23.56
N ARG A 74 -0.41 7.26 -23.43
CA ARG A 74 -1.21 7.64 -22.26
C ARG A 74 -2.14 6.53 -21.84
N HIS A 75 -2.22 6.32 -20.54
CA HIS A 75 -3.21 5.51 -19.86
C HIS A 75 -4.40 6.39 -19.52
N ARG A 76 -5.60 5.92 -19.85
CA ARG A 76 -6.88 6.58 -19.53
C ARG A 76 -7.75 5.61 -18.77
N LEU A 77 -8.14 5.98 -17.56
CA LEU A 77 -9.13 5.25 -16.76
C LEU A 77 -10.37 6.12 -16.60
N LYS A 78 -11.53 5.57 -16.95
CA LYS A 78 -12.83 6.18 -16.70
C LYS A 78 -13.59 5.29 -15.74
N LEU A 79 -13.89 5.78 -14.55
CA LEU A 79 -14.77 5.14 -13.60
C LEU A 79 -16.18 5.71 -13.80
N GLN A 80 -17.05 4.95 -14.45
CA GLN A 80 -18.42 5.38 -14.72
C GLN A 80 -19.26 5.33 -13.43
N ARG A 81 -19.05 4.29 -12.63
CA ARG A 81 -19.76 4.07 -11.38
C ARG A 81 -18.90 3.29 -10.40
N LEU A 82 -18.97 3.70 -9.15
CA LEU A 82 -18.56 2.92 -7.99
C LEU A 82 -19.44 3.34 -6.83
N ASP A 83 -20.06 2.38 -6.17
CA ASP A 83 -20.86 2.64 -4.99
C ASP A 83 -20.11 2.26 -3.73
N THR A 84 -20.33 3.04 -2.68
CA THR A 84 -19.80 2.87 -1.33
C THR A 84 -20.99 2.90 -0.36
N PRO A 85 -20.82 2.51 0.92
CA PRO A 85 -21.87 2.64 1.92
C PRO A 85 -22.41 4.07 2.08
N TRP A 86 -21.62 5.08 1.70
CA TRP A 86 -21.94 6.49 1.89
C TRP A 86 -22.37 7.21 0.60
N GLY A 87 -22.37 6.54 -0.55
CA GLY A 87 -22.74 7.18 -1.81
C GLY A 87 -22.04 6.64 -3.05
N GLY A 88 -22.28 7.32 -4.17
CA GLY A 88 -21.73 6.99 -5.47
C GLY A 88 -20.52 7.85 -5.84
N VAL A 89 -19.60 7.26 -6.58
CA VAL A 89 -18.34 7.85 -7.04
C VAL A 89 -18.23 7.67 -8.55
N ASN A 90 -17.75 8.72 -9.22
CA ASN A 90 -17.25 8.65 -10.59
C ASN A 90 -15.90 9.35 -10.68
N ALA A 91 -15.07 8.95 -11.65
CA ALA A 91 -13.74 9.50 -11.81
C ALA A 91 -13.23 9.39 -13.25
N GLY A 92 -12.27 10.25 -13.57
CA GLY A 92 -11.46 10.18 -14.78
C GLY A 92 -9.99 10.41 -14.42
N LEU A 93 -9.10 9.60 -14.99
CA LEU A 93 -7.66 9.69 -14.77
C LEU A 93 -6.93 9.56 -16.11
N GLU A 94 -5.95 10.43 -16.32
CA GLU A 94 -4.97 10.32 -17.39
C GLU A 94 -3.56 10.29 -16.81
N LEU A 95 -2.75 9.37 -17.34
CA LEU A 95 -1.36 9.18 -16.94
C LEU A 95 -0.50 8.95 -18.18
N ALA A 96 0.48 9.82 -18.40
CA ALA A 96 1.44 9.63 -19.48
C ALA A 96 2.43 8.50 -19.14
N ALA A 97 2.78 7.70 -20.14
CA ALA A 97 3.64 6.53 -19.99
C ALA A 97 5.15 6.86 -19.97
N ALA A 98 5.51 8.05 -20.44
CA ALA A 98 6.88 8.55 -20.41
C ALA A 98 7.12 9.36 -19.14
N SER A 99 8.30 9.16 -18.53
CA SER A 99 8.80 9.98 -17.42
C SER A 99 8.79 11.47 -17.82
N PRO A 100 8.36 12.41 -16.97
CA PRO A 100 8.11 12.26 -15.52
C PRO A 100 6.76 11.63 -15.14
N PHE A 101 6.01 11.06 -16.09
CA PHE A 101 4.68 10.50 -15.91
C PHE A 101 3.63 11.55 -15.50
N PRO A 102 3.41 12.61 -16.32
CA PRO A 102 2.33 13.55 -16.10
C PRO A 102 1.00 12.87 -15.73
N LEU A 103 0.42 13.29 -14.63
CA LEU A 103 -0.78 12.71 -14.02
C LEU A 103 -1.83 13.80 -13.87
N SER A 104 -3.04 13.51 -14.35
CA SER A 104 -4.18 14.40 -14.15
C SER A 104 -5.45 13.60 -13.96
N GLY A 105 -6.40 14.15 -13.20
CA GLY A 105 -7.67 13.48 -13.02
C GLY A 105 -8.66 14.28 -12.21
N GLN A 106 -9.87 13.75 -12.16
CA GLN A 106 -10.97 14.30 -11.39
C GLN A 106 -11.80 13.16 -10.81
N LEU A 107 -12.30 13.37 -9.60
CA LEU A 107 -13.22 12.48 -8.91
C LEU A 107 -14.37 13.31 -8.38
N ALA A 108 -15.59 12.80 -8.53
CA ALA A 108 -16.76 13.36 -7.88
C ALA A 108 -17.47 12.25 -7.08
N ALA A 109 -17.87 12.60 -5.87
CA ALA A 109 -18.63 11.73 -4.98
C ALA A 109 -19.86 12.46 -4.46
N GLN A 110 -20.95 11.74 -4.27
CA GLN A 110 -22.18 12.26 -3.71
C GLN A 110 -22.93 11.17 -2.96
N GLY A 111 -23.50 11.53 -1.82
CA GLY A 111 -24.32 10.62 -1.03
C GLY A 111 -24.60 11.16 0.35
N GLU A 112 -24.71 10.28 1.32
CA GLU A 112 -25.10 10.60 2.69
C GLU A 112 -24.13 9.99 3.71
N LEU A 113 -23.62 10.82 4.61
CA LEU A 113 -22.79 10.42 5.74
C LEU A 113 -23.51 10.84 7.01
N GLU A 114 -23.88 9.89 7.88
CA GLU A 114 -24.62 10.17 9.13
C GLU A 114 -25.86 11.07 8.91
N GLN A 115 -26.66 10.74 7.89
CA GLN A 115 -27.86 11.50 7.49
C GLN A 115 -27.56 12.94 7.01
N VAL A 116 -26.31 13.21 6.63
CA VAL A 116 -25.88 14.46 6.02
C VAL A 116 -25.66 14.23 4.54
N ALA A 117 -26.43 14.91 3.69
CA ALA A 117 -26.12 14.96 2.26
C ALA A 117 -24.74 15.62 2.07
N VAL A 118 -23.81 14.87 1.46
CA VAL A 118 -22.44 15.30 1.17
C VAL A 118 -22.19 15.25 -0.32
N LYS A 119 -21.51 16.27 -0.84
CA LYS A 119 -20.93 16.28 -2.18
C LYS A 119 -19.44 16.56 -2.07
N ALA A 120 -18.64 15.82 -2.81
CA ALA A 120 -17.20 16.01 -2.84
C ALA A 120 -16.69 16.03 -4.28
N ARG A 121 -15.69 16.88 -4.54
CA ARG A 121 -14.94 16.93 -5.79
C ARG A 121 -13.47 16.96 -5.48
N LEU A 122 -12.68 16.19 -6.22
CA LEU A 122 -11.22 16.16 -6.11
C LEU A 122 -10.63 16.30 -7.52
N LYS A 123 -9.60 17.12 -7.65
CA LYS A 123 -8.73 17.22 -8.82
C LYS A 123 -7.36 16.67 -8.44
N LEU A 124 -6.80 15.86 -9.32
CA LEU A 124 -5.44 15.32 -9.23
C LEU A 124 -4.59 15.93 -10.35
N ALA A 125 -3.35 16.31 -10.04
CA ALA A 125 -2.43 16.95 -10.96
C ALA A 125 -0.97 16.60 -10.60
N GLY A 126 -0.04 17.03 -11.45
CA GLY A 126 1.39 16.84 -11.27
C GLY A 126 1.90 15.63 -12.03
N ASP A 127 2.60 14.75 -11.33
CA ASP A 127 3.19 13.55 -11.91
C ASP A 127 3.09 12.35 -10.95
N LEU A 128 3.27 11.12 -11.46
CA LEU A 128 3.09 9.89 -10.67
C LEU A 128 4.01 9.82 -9.44
N LEU A 129 5.17 10.49 -9.47
CA LEU A 129 6.13 10.48 -8.39
C LEU A 129 5.87 11.58 -7.36
N LYS A 130 5.22 12.67 -7.78
CA LYS A 130 4.81 13.80 -6.94
C LYS A 130 3.36 14.19 -7.22
N PRO A 131 2.38 13.33 -6.88
CA PRO A 131 0.98 13.65 -7.10
C PRO A 131 0.57 14.83 -6.20
N ALA A 132 -0.13 15.80 -6.76
CA ALA A 132 -0.79 16.85 -6.01
C ALA A 132 -2.30 16.76 -6.21
N PHE A 133 -3.06 17.09 -5.18
CA PHE A 133 -4.51 17.12 -5.25
C PHE A 133 -5.08 18.39 -4.62
N SER A 134 -6.26 18.76 -5.09
CA SER A 134 -7.10 19.80 -4.50
C SER A 134 -8.54 19.34 -4.56
N GLY A 135 -9.37 19.75 -3.63
CA GLY A 135 -10.75 19.32 -3.58
C GLY A 135 -11.60 20.19 -2.68
N GLN A 136 -12.90 19.97 -2.80
CA GLN A 136 -13.93 20.61 -2.00
C GLN A 136 -14.93 19.56 -1.57
N MET A 137 -15.45 19.69 -0.35
CA MET A 137 -16.52 18.89 0.19
C MET A 137 -17.57 19.79 0.82
N ASP A 138 -18.83 19.62 0.44
CA ASP A 138 -19.98 20.36 0.94
C ASP A 138 -20.90 19.43 1.73
N GLY A 139 -21.36 19.87 2.90
CA GLY A 139 -22.35 19.14 3.71
C GLY A 139 -23.00 20.02 4.78
N LYS A 140 -24.33 19.94 4.93
CA LYS A 140 -25.10 20.69 5.95
C LYS A 140 -24.79 22.21 6.01
N GLY A 141 -24.50 22.84 4.86
CA GLY A 141 -24.16 24.27 4.78
C GLY A 141 -22.70 24.62 5.14
N VAL A 142 -21.87 23.62 5.40
CA VAL A 142 -20.42 23.75 5.58
C VAL A 142 -19.71 23.33 4.29
N SER A 143 -18.68 24.08 3.91
CA SER A 143 -17.77 23.73 2.82
C SER A 143 -16.34 23.60 3.37
N VAL A 144 -15.67 22.52 2.98
CA VAL A 144 -14.28 22.22 3.32
C VAL A 144 -13.47 22.17 2.04
N GLU A 145 -12.42 22.97 1.97
CA GLU A 145 -11.41 22.87 0.92
C GLU A 145 -10.21 22.09 1.43
N LEU A 146 -9.65 21.23 0.58
CA LEU A 146 -8.50 20.40 0.90
C LEU A 146 -7.50 20.46 -0.25
N SER A 147 -6.22 20.62 0.08
CA SER A 147 -5.14 20.57 -0.89
C SER A 147 -3.93 19.89 -0.27
N GLY A 148 -3.20 19.13 -1.08
CA GLY A 148 -2.05 18.39 -0.59
C GLY A 148 -1.18 17.83 -1.70
N ALA A 149 0.00 17.38 -1.32
CA ALA A 149 0.90 16.64 -2.19
C ALA A 149 1.31 15.33 -1.52
N LEU A 150 1.30 14.26 -2.30
CA LEU A 150 1.78 12.95 -1.89
C LEU A 150 3.30 12.89 -2.08
N ARG A 151 3.99 12.36 -1.07
CA ARG A 151 5.43 12.13 -1.08
C ARG A 151 5.70 10.67 -0.79
N ARG A 152 6.74 10.13 -1.41
CA ARG A 152 7.22 8.78 -1.10
C ARG A 152 7.61 8.70 0.38
N SER A 153 7.11 7.69 1.08
CA SER A 153 7.55 7.38 2.44
C SER A 153 8.94 6.75 2.39
N THR A 154 9.93 7.38 2.99
CA THR A 154 11.21 6.73 3.24
C THR A 154 11.02 5.70 4.36
N PRO A 155 11.44 4.43 4.21
CA PRO A 155 11.44 3.49 5.31
C PRO A 155 12.25 4.06 6.47
N ILE A 156 11.69 4.06 7.69
CA ILE A 156 12.44 4.43 8.89
C ILE A 156 13.54 3.37 9.07
N PRO A 157 14.83 3.74 9.07
CA PRO A 157 15.87 2.78 9.37
C PRO A 157 15.66 2.31 10.81
N SER A 158 15.33 1.04 11.00
CA SER A 158 15.45 0.40 12.32
C SER A 158 16.95 0.21 12.60
N THR A 159 17.64 1.28 12.96
CA THR A 159 19.00 1.17 13.48
C THR A 159 18.91 0.43 14.80
N GLY A 160 19.40 -0.81 14.80
CA GLY A 160 19.42 -1.68 15.96
C GLY A 160 20.21 -1.04 17.09
N TRP A 161 19.60 -1.02 18.27
CA TRP A 161 20.27 -0.69 19.52
C TRP A 161 21.22 -1.84 19.86
N ARG A 162 22.44 -1.81 19.30
CA ARG A 162 23.55 -2.68 19.71
C ARG A 162 24.82 -1.83 19.78
N GLY A 163 25.01 -1.15 20.91
CA GLY A 163 26.21 -0.35 21.13
C GLY A 163 26.49 0.10 22.56
N TRP A 164 25.71 -0.32 23.56
CA TRP A 164 25.95 0.06 24.96
C TRP A 164 26.27 -1.19 25.78
N MET A 165 27.53 -1.61 25.72
CA MET A 165 28.20 -2.34 26.80
C MET A 165 29.60 -1.72 26.95
N PRO A 166 29.96 -1.16 28.12
CA PRO A 166 31.34 -0.78 28.37
C PRO A 166 32.21 -2.05 28.37
N ALA A 167 33.33 -1.99 27.65
CA ALA A 167 34.34 -3.03 27.63
C ALA A 167 34.83 -3.31 29.06
N SER A 168 34.83 -4.60 29.41
CA SER A 168 35.31 -5.16 30.66
C SER A 168 36.67 -4.59 31.05
N ALA A 169 36.77 -4.17 32.31
CA ALA A 169 38.01 -3.73 32.93
C ALA A 169 39.10 -4.81 32.79
N THR A 170 40.20 -4.42 32.14
CA THR A 170 41.44 -5.19 32.04
C THR A 170 42.02 -5.48 33.43
N SER A 171 42.36 -6.74 33.64
CA SER A 171 43.12 -7.27 34.77
C SER A 171 44.42 -6.48 35.00
N ILE A 172 44.60 -5.95 36.21
CA ILE A 172 45.90 -5.54 36.74
C ILE A 172 46.32 -6.60 37.76
N ARG A 173 47.48 -7.20 37.47
CA ARG A 173 48.21 -8.15 38.31
C ARG A 173 49.19 -7.34 39.17
N SER A 174 49.27 -7.69 40.45
CA SER A 174 50.15 -7.13 41.49
C SER A 174 51.64 -7.18 41.11
N PRO A 175 52.47 -6.41 41.82
CA PRO A 175 53.27 -7.02 42.90
C PRO A 175 52.84 -6.59 44.31
#